data_AF-A0A367XZK4-F1
#
_entry.id   AF-A0A367XZK4-F1
#
_cell.length_a   1.000
_cell.length_b   1.000
_cell.length_c   1.000
_cell.angle_alpha   90.00
_cell.angle_beta   90.00
_cell.angle_gamma   90.00
#
_symmetry.space_group_name_H-M   'P 1'
#
loop_
_entity.id
_entity.type
_entity.pdbx_description
1 polymer ?
#
loop_
_entity_poly.entity_id
_entity_poly.type
_entity_poly.pdbx_seq_one_letter_code
_entity_poly.pdbx_strand_id
1 'polypeptide(L)'
;MTTPSTRLDLLYLSEPEVIEAGMKDMARCIDVMEEVLVLVAKGDYRMAGSTWNSHGAQISFPTSSPFPGMPLDAADRRFMAMPAYLGGRFDTAGVKWYGSNIDNREQGLPRSIHLIVLNDKETGAPFAIMSGNLESAYRTAAVPGAAAKKLAPVNAKTLGIIGPGAMNKSALHAMTTARPTLDTIKINGRRRSTSEAFAAYVKEHYPQFTTIEIADTVEAAVRDSDIVSEAVTGLVGSENYPYIDGDWIKPGAFLSLPANLKMDEEYTLSGKARLIADAKKIYEAWAEEYPAPSHETAFGMIGLYWQDLIGLRKLDESRVVNIGDVLDGTEPGREFDEQPVLFSVGGMGVEDVAWAKTIYENAVEKGIGTKLNLWDAPDLV
;
A
#
# COMPACT_ATOMS: atom_id res chain seq x y z
N MET A 1 -32.90 -33.82 -14.15
CA MET A 1 -32.17 -33.05 -13.12
C MET A 1 -30.75 -33.61 -13.10
N THR A 2 -29.77 -32.83 -13.55
CA THR A 2 -28.35 -33.20 -13.49
C THR A 2 -27.89 -33.16 -12.04
N THR A 3 -27.30 -34.24 -11.55
CA THR A 3 -26.66 -34.25 -10.22
C THR A 3 -25.63 -33.11 -10.17
N PRO A 4 -25.60 -32.31 -9.09
CA PRO A 4 -24.57 -31.28 -8.93
C PRO A 4 -23.18 -31.93 -9.03
N SER A 5 -22.32 -31.39 -9.90
CA SER A 5 -20.93 -31.85 -9.99
C SER A 5 -20.15 -31.31 -8.80
N THR A 6 -19.42 -32.19 -8.12
CA THR A 6 -18.46 -31.82 -7.06
C THR A 6 -17.07 -31.49 -7.61
N ARG A 7 -16.86 -31.66 -8.92
CA ARG A 7 -15.62 -31.28 -9.60
C ARG A 7 -15.34 -29.81 -9.37
N LEU A 8 -14.12 -29.52 -8.92
CA LEU A 8 -13.65 -28.17 -8.64
C LEU A 8 -12.38 -27.91 -9.43
N ASP A 9 -12.46 -26.94 -10.33
CA ASP A 9 -11.34 -26.41 -11.11
C ASP A 9 -11.06 -24.97 -10.67
N LEU A 10 -9.79 -24.58 -10.68
CA LEU A 10 -9.34 -23.21 -10.44
C LEU A 10 -8.46 -22.74 -11.60
N LEU A 11 -8.38 -21.42 -11.80
CA LEU A 11 -7.53 -20.80 -12.79
C LEU A 11 -6.18 -20.42 -12.18
N TYR A 12 -5.09 -20.98 -12.70
CA TYR A 12 -3.74 -20.53 -12.38
C TYR A 12 -3.28 -19.46 -13.36
N LEU A 13 -2.74 -18.36 -12.83
CA LEU A 13 -2.15 -17.26 -13.60
C LEU A 13 -0.70 -17.01 -13.16
N SER A 14 0.24 -17.35 -14.02
CA SER A 14 1.66 -17.01 -13.89
C SER A 14 1.91 -15.50 -14.05
N GLU A 15 3.12 -15.04 -13.73
CA GLU A 15 3.46 -13.61 -13.85
C GLU A 15 3.28 -13.05 -15.28
N PRO A 16 3.72 -13.73 -16.36
CA PRO A 16 3.43 -13.27 -17.73
C PRO A 16 1.93 -13.17 -18.04
N GLU A 17 1.14 -14.14 -17.56
CA GLU A 17 -0.31 -14.19 -17.80
C GLU A 17 -1.05 -13.08 -17.05
N VAL A 18 -0.68 -12.75 -15.81
CA VAL A 18 -1.27 -11.59 -15.12
C VAL A 18 -0.89 -10.28 -15.81
N ILE A 19 0.33 -10.16 -16.36
CA ILE A 19 0.74 -9.00 -17.16
C ILE A 19 -0.15 -8.86 -18.40
N GLU A 20 -0.37 -9.95 -19.14
CA GLU A 20 -1.24 -9.98 -20.32
C GLU A 20 -2.71 -9.67 -19.98
N ALA A 21 -3.16 -10.11 -18.81
CA ALA A 21 -4.47 -9.80 -18.25
C ALA A 21 -4.60 -8.35 -17.76
N GLY A 22 -3.53 -7.56 -17.73
CA GLY A 22 -3.57 -6.12 -17.45
C GLY A 22 -3.02 -5.70 -16.08
N MET A 23 -2.25 -6.55 -15.40
CA MET A 23 -1.67 -6.27 -14.07
C MET A 23 -0.89 -4.95 -14.00
N LYS A 24 -0.35 -4.49 -15.14
CA LYS A 24 0.45 -3.27 -15.25
C LYS A 24 -0.33 -2.01 -15.63
N ASP A 25 -1.66 -2.07 -15.70
CA ASP A 25 -2.51 -0.91 -15.97
C ASP A 25 -2.70 -0.07 -14.69
N MET A 26 -1.82 0.92 -14.51
CA MET A 26 -1.85 1.78 -13.32
C MET A 26 -3.09 2.67 -13.27
N ALA A 27 -3.57 3.18 -14.40
CA ALA A 27 -4.77 4.03 -14.43
C ALA A 27 -5.99 3.24 -13.98
N ARG A 28 -6.16 2.02 -14.52
CA ARG A 28 -7.24 1.13 -14.07
C ARG A 28 -7.07 0.72 -12.61
N CYS A 29 -5.84 0.43 -12.17
CA CYS A 29 -5.59 0.09 -10.76
C CYS A 29 -5.97 1.24 -9.81
N ILE A 30 -5.66 2.50 -10.17
CA ILE A 30 -6.09 3.69 -9.41
C ILE A 30 -7.61 3.75 -9.31
N ASP A 31 -8.33 3.60 -10.43
CA ASP A 31 -9.79 3.64 -10.41
C ASP A 31 -10.38 2.50 -9.55
N VAL A 32 -9.79 1.30 -9.59
CA VAL A 32 -10.19 0.19 -8.73
C VAL A 32 -9.93 0.51 -7.26
N MET A 33 -8.78 1.09 -6.91
CA MET A 33 -8.49 1.47 -5.52
C MET A 33 -9.42 2.59 -5.02
N GLU A 34 -9.88 3.50 -5.89
CA GLU A 34 -10.94 4.47 -5.52
C GLU A 34 -12.22 3.74 -5.08
N GLU A 35 -12.66 2.72 -5.84
CA GLU A 35 -13.83 1.90 -5.48
C GLU A 35 -13.60 1.16 -4.14
N VAL A 36 -12.42 0.56 -3.94
CA VAL A 36 -12.08 -0.17 -2.70
C VAL A 36 -12.17 0.75 -1.48
N LEU A 37 -11.53 1.92 -1.54
CA LEU A 37 -11.47 2.85 -0.41
C LEU A 37 -12.87 3.32 -0.01
N VAL A 38 -13.76 3.55 -0.97
CA VAL A 38 -15.17 3.88 -0.70
C VAL A 38 -15.92 2.72 -0.04
N LEU A 39 -15.73 1.48 -0.52
CA LEU A 39 -16.35 0.29 0.09
C LEU A 39 -15.85 0.06 1.53
N VAL A 40 -14.56 0.31 1.78
CA VAL A 40 -13.97 0.23 3.12
C VAL A 40 -14.59 1.27 4.05
N ALA A 41 -14.71 2.53 3.62
CA ALA A 41 -15.37 3.57 4.41
C ALA A 41 -16.84 3.21 4.74
N LYS A 42 -17.55 2.59 3.80
CA LYS A 42 -18.93 2.10 3.98
C LYS A 42 -19.03 0.84 4.85
N GLY A 43 -17.93 0.17 5.15
CA GLY A 43 -17.89 -1.04 5.97
C GLY A 43 -18.24 -2.35 5.23
N ASP A 44 -18.26 -2.32 3.89
CA ASP A 44 -18.59 -3.47 3.03
C ASP A 44 -17.37 -4.35 2.74
N TYR A 45 -16.72 -4.82 3.81
CA TYR A 45 -15.52 -5.63 3.76
C TYR A 45 -15.27 -6.40 5.07
N ARG A 46 -14.39 -7.40 5.06
CA ARG A 46 -13.79 -7.98 6.27
C ARG A 46 -12.31 -8.29 6.01
N MET A 47 -11.44 -8.06 6.99
CA MET A 47 -10.03 -8.48 6.96
C MET A 47 -9.71 -9.42 8.12
N ALA A 48 -8.43 -9.70 8.33
CA ALA A 48 -7.94 -10.53 9.42
C ALA A 48 -8.22 -9.94 10.81
N GLY A 49 -7.99 -10.77 11.84
CA GLY A 49 -8.05 -10.39 13.25
C GLY A 49 -9.45 -10.28 13.83
N SER A 50 -9.52 -10.09 15.15
CA SER A 50 -10.79 -10.06 15.90
C SER A 50 -11.66 -8.84 15.60
N THR A 51 -11.06 -7.76 15.11
CA THR A 51 -11.76 -6.53 14.72
C THR A 51 -12.14 -6.51 13.25
N TRP A 52 -11.69 -7.50 12.47
CA TRP A 52 -11.83 -7.57 11.02
C TRP A 52 -11.08 -6.45 10.26
N ASN A 53 -10.07 -5.84 10.90
CA ASN A 53 -9.31 -4.71 10.36
C ASN A 53 -7.79 -4.92 10.41
N SER A 54 -7.31 -6.06 10.91
CA SER A 54 -5.87 -6.31 10.99
C SER A 54 -5.26 -6.39 9.60
N HIS A 55 -4.04 -5.87 9.48
CA HIS A 55 -3.25 -5.95 8.25
C HIS A 55 -3.11 -7.40 7.73
N GLY A 56 -2.95 -8.36 8.64
CA GLY A 56 -2.91 -9.78 8.32
C GLY A 56 -2.53 -10.64 9.54
N ALA A 57 -2.32 -11.94 9.30
CA ALA A 57 -1.79 -12.89 10.28
C ALA A 57 -0.32 -13.22 10.00
N GLN A 58 0.58 -12.77 10.88
CA GLN A 58 2.03 -12.86 10.69
C GLN A 58 2.62 -14.08 11.38
N ILE A 59 3.52 -14.76 10.69
CA ILE A 59 4.45 -15.72 11.28
C ILE A 59 5.82 -15.07 11.35
N SER A 60 6.31 -14.86 12.58
CA SER A 60 7.67 -14.45 12.88
C SER A 60 8.43 -15.60 13.56
N PHE A 61 9.75 -15.44 13.63
CA PHE A 61 10.65 -16.42 14.21
C PHE A 61 11.27 -15.88 15.51
N PRO A 62 11.66 -16.75 16.45
CA PRO A 62 12.27 -16.30 17.69
C PRO A 62 13.74 -15.89 17.46
N THR A 63 14.27 -15.03 18.33
CA THR A 63 15.68 -14.62 18.29
C THR A 63 16.63 -15.80 18.58
N SER A 64 16.19 -16.78 19.37
CA SER A 64 16.92 -18.01 19.65
C SER A 64 15.97 -19.21 19.72
N SER A 65 16.46 -20.41 19.39
CA SER A 65 15.66 -21.63 19.42
C SER A 65 16.54 -22.84 19.78
N PRO A 66 16.06 -23.76 20.64
CA PRO A 66 16.74 -25.03 20.89
C PRO A 66 16.53 -26.05 19.76
N PHE A 67 15.66 -25.76 18.79
CA PHE A 67 15.32 -26.68 17.70
C PHE A 67 16.15 -26.38 16.45
N PRO A 68 16.96 -27.34 15.93
CA PRO A 68 17.88 -27.09 14.81
C PRO A 68 17.19 -26.65 13.50
N GLY A 69 15.94 -27.06 13.28
CA GLY A 69 15.18 -26.71 12.08
C GLY A 69 14.34 -25.43 12.19
N MET A 70 14.28 -24.79 13.36
CA MET A 70 13.52 -23.55 13.55
C MET A 70 14.32 -22.38 12.99
N PRO A 71 13.82 -21.65 11.97
CA PRO A 71 14.47 -20.43 11.54
C PRO A 71 14.53 -19.44 12.71
N LEU A 72 15.57 -18.61 12.72
CA LEU A 72 15.69 -17.51 13.68
C LEU A 72 15.20 -16.21 13.05
N ASP A 73 14.82 -15.28 13.92
CA ASP A 73 14.56 -13.90 13.54
C ASP A 73 15.74 -13.32 12.75
N ALA A 74 15.42 -12.57 11.71
CA ALA A 74 16.38 -11.89 10.86
C ALA A 74 15.70 -10.69 10.20
N ALA A 75 16.51 -9.78 9.64
CA ALA A 75 16.00 -8.55 9.06
C ALA A 75 14.92 -8.83 8.00
N ASP A 76 13.69 -8.40 8.30
CA ASP A 76 12.49 -8.56 7.46
C ASP A 76 12.15 -10.01 7.08
N ARG A 77 12.57 -10.98 7.91
CA ARG A 77 12.24 -12.40 7.74
C ARG A 77 10.88 -12.73 8.37
N ARG A 78 9.87 -12.95 7.53
CA ARG A 78 8.51 -13.27 7.98
C ARG A 78 7.68 -13.98 6.91
N PHE A 79 6.59 -14.59 7.34
CA PHE A 79 5.49 -14.97 6.45
C PHE A 79 4.22 -14.23 6.86
N MET A 80 3.37 -13.96 5.88
CA MET A 80 2.18 -13.13 6.07
C MET A 80 1.02 -13.69 5.27
N ALA A 81 -0.11 -13.92 5.94
CA ALA A 81 -1.41 -14.10 5.30
C ALA A 81 -2.21 -12.82 5.44
N MET A 82 -2.72 -12.27 4.34
CA MET A 82 -3.62 -11.12 4.34
C MET A 82 -4.99 -11.56 3.78
N PRO A 83 -5.79 -12.33 4.54
CA PRO A 83 -7.12 -12.73 4.11
C PRO A 83 -8.09 -11.54 4.17
N ALA A 84 -8.97 -11.44 3.18
CA ALA A 84 -10.00 -10.43 3.13
C ALA A 84 -11.23 -10.90 2.35
N TYR A 85 -12.37 -10.28 2.65
CA TYR A 85 -13.56 -10.22 1.83
C TYR A 85 -13.81 -8.76 1.45
N LEU A 86 -14.16 -8.52 0.19
CA LEU A 86 -14.60 -7.21 -0.28
C LEU A 86 -15.95 -7.36 -1.01
N GLY A 87 -16.90 -6.50 -0.64
CA GLY A 87 -18.21 -6.45 -1.26
C GLY A 87 -18.22 -5.67 -2.58
N GLY A 88 -19.29 -4.90 -2.81
CA GLY A 88 -19.53 -4.21 -4.08
C GLY A 88 -19.54 -5.17 -5.28
N ARG A 89 -18.94 -4.74 -6.41
CA ARG A 89 -18.85 -5.60 -7.62
C ARG A 89 -17.80 -6.72 -7.51
N PHE A 90 -16.90 -6.63 -6.54
CA PHE A 90 -15.86 -7.64 -6.35
C PHE A 90 -16.47 -8.91 -5.77
N ASP A 91 -17.28 -8.73 -4.73
CA ASP A 91 -18.07 -9.76 -4.06
C ASP A 91 -17.31 -11.09 -3.85
N THR A 92 -16.07 -10.98 -3.38
CA THR A 92 -15.08 -12.05 -3.42
C THR A 92 -14.29 -12.08 -2.11
N ALA A 93 -13.97 -13.29 -1.66
CA ALA A 93 -13.00 -13.51 -0.61
C ALA A 93 -11.65 -13.90 -1.22
N GLY A 94 -10.55 -13.67 -0.52
CA GLY A 94 -9.25 -14.11 -0.98
C GLY A 94 -8.17 -13.90 0.06
N VAL A 95 -6.96 -14.32 -0.26
CA VAL A 95 -5.79 -14.15 0.59
C VAL A 95 -4.55 -13.89 -0.24
N LYS A 96 -3.83 -12.83 0.10
CA LYS A 96 -2.43 -12.71 -0.30
C LYS A 96 -1.56 -13.45 0.72
N TRP A 97 -0.78 -14.40 0.24
CA TRP A 97 0.21 -15.12 1.02
C TRP A 97 1.60 -14.81 0.51
N TYR A 98 2.50 -14.39 1.41
CA TYR A 98 3.89 -14.15 1.03
C TYR A 98 4.88 -14.45 2.14
N GLY A 99 6.09 -14.85 1.73
CA GLY A 99 7.29 -14.79 2.56
C GLY A 99 8.13 -13.57 2.19
N SER A 100 8.80 -12.97 3.18
CA SER A 100 9.85 -11.95 2.99
C SER A 100 11.12 -12.42 3.66
N ASN A 101 12.26 -12.24 2.98
CA ASN A 101 13.60 -12.51 3.49
C ASN A 101 14.62 -11.70 2.68
N ILE A 102 15.39 -10.82 3.33
CA ILE A 102 16.39 -9.99 2.64
C ILE A 102 17.48 -10.85 1.97
N ASP A 103 17.81 -12.00 2.58
CA ASP A 103 18.86 -12.92 2.12
C ASP A 103 18.49 -13.62 0.81
N ASN A 104 17.22 -13.59 0.39
CA ASN A 104 16.79 -14.15 -0.90
C ASN A 104 17.57 -13.57 -2.10
N ARG A 105 18.07 -12.34 -1.96
CA ARG A 105 18.87 -11.68 -2.99
C ARG A 105 20.17 -12.44 -3.30
N GLU A 106 20.75 -13.12 -2.33
CA GLU A 106 21.96 -13.93 -2.50
C GLU A 106 21.70 -15.18 -3.35
N GLN A 107 20.42 -15.58 -3.46
CA GLN A 107 19.95 -16.72 -4.23
C GLN A 107 19.33 -16.29 -5.57
N GLY A 108 19.42 -15.00 -5.95
CA GLY A 108 18.80 -14.48 -7.17
C GLY A 108 17.27 -14.34 -7.10
N LEU A 109 16.69 -14.46 -5.91
CA LEU A 109 15.25 -14.31 -5.68
C LEU A 109 14.91 -12.89 -5.19
N PRO A 110 13.69 -12.40 -5.44
CA PRO A 110 13.24 -11.15 -4.83
C PRO A 110 13.13 -11.31 -3.32
N ARG A 111 13.26 -10.20 -2.60
CA ARG A 111 13.13 -10.16 -1.12
C ARG A 111 11.86 -10.86 -0.66
N SER A 112 10.74 -10.58 -1.30
CA SER A 112 9.46 -11.21 -0.99
C SER A 112 8.88 -11.89 -2.21
N ILE A 113 8.21 -13.03 -2.01
CA ILE A 113 7.56 -13.82 -3.08
C ILE A 113 6.10 -14.00 -2.68
N HIS A 114 5.20 -13.54 -3.53
CA HIS A 114 3.79 -13.36 -3.23
C HIS A 114 2.93 -14.23 -4.13
N LEU A 115 1.87 -14.77 -3.56
CA LEU A 115 0.83 -15.52 -4.27
C LEU A 115 -0.53 -15.09 -3.73
N ILE A 116 -1.54 -15.06 -4.59
CA ILE A 116 -2.90 -14.69 -4.22
C ILE A 116 -3.83 -15.83 -4.59
N VAL A 117 -4.74 -16.15 -3.67
CA VAL A 117 -5.84 -17.07 -3.89
C VAL A 117 -7.15 -16.30 -3.79
N LEU A 118 -8.06 -16.53 -4.73
CA LEU A 118 -9.42 -16.01 -4.68
C LEU A 118 -10.41 -17.14 -4.45
N ASN A 119 -11.43 -16.87 -3.64
CA ASN A 119 -12.44 -17.79 -3.16
C ASN A 119 -13.84 -17.22 -3.39
N ASP A 120 -14.74 -18.12 -3.76
CA ASP A 120 -16.16 -17.84 -3.71
C ASP A 120 -16.58 -17.64 -2.25
N LYS A 121 -17.27 -16.53 -1.96
CA LYS A 121 -17.60 -16.13 -0.59
C LYS A 121 -18.63 -17.05 0.08
N GLU A 122 -19.47 -17.75 -0.70
CA GLU A 122 -20.58 -18.54 -0.18
C GLU A 122 -20.16 -19.99 0.08
N THR A 123 -19.47 -20.59 -0.89
CA THR A 123 -19.02 -21.98 -0.85
C THR A 123 -17.63 -22.14 -0.25
N GLY A 124 -16.83 -21.06 -0.21
CA GLY A 124 -15.41 -21.09 0.16
C GLY A 124 -14.50 -21.68 -0.91
N ALA A 125 -15.04 -22.12 -2.05
CA ALA A 125 -14.28 -22.81 -3.08
C ALA A 125 -13.24 -21.87 -3.73
N PRO A 126 -11.95 -22.23 -3.79
CA PRO A 126 -10.97 -21.46 -4.52
C PRO A 126 -11.25 -21.53 -6.02
N PHE A 127 -11.24 -20.39 -6.71
CA PHE A 127 -11.44 -20.32 -8.15
C PHE A 127 -10.23 -19.74 -8.91
N ALA A 128 -9.27 -19.13 -8.21
CA ALA A 128 -8.04 -18.64 -8.82
C ALA A 128 -6.83 -18.72 -7.90
N ILE A 129 -5.65 -18.94 -8.49
CA ILE A 129 -4.34 -18.81 -7.88
C ILE A 129 -3.46 -17.99 -8.83
N MET A 130 -2.80 -16.94 -8.36
CA MET A 130 -1.99 -16.08 -9.24
C MET A 130 -0.72 -15.52 -8.60
N SER A 131 0.25 -15.14 -9.45
CA SER A 131 1.44 -14.38 -9.03
C SER A 131 1.04 -13.04 -8.40
N GLY A 132 1.60 -12.73 -7.22
CA GLY A 132 1.22 -11.56 -6.43
C GLY A 132 2.27 -10.43 -6.34
N ASN A 133 3.47 -10.61 -6.89
CA ASN A 133 4.56 -9.64 -6.69
C ASN A 133 4.28 -8.29 -7.35
N LEU A 134 3.88 -8.31 -8.63
CA LEU A 134 3.44 -7.11 -9.35
C LEU A 134 2.13 -6.59 -8.80
N GLU A 135 1.22 -7.48 -8.44
CA GLU A 135 -0.05 -7.13 -7.82
C GLU A 135 0.17 -6.23 -6.60
N SER A 136 0.96 -6.70 -5.64
CA SER A 136 1.23 -5.95 -4.42
C SER A 136 1.94 -4.64 -4.71
N ALA A 137 2.79 -4.56 -5.74
CA ALA A 137 3.46 -3.31 -6.11
C ALA A 137 2.51 -2.28 -6.71
N TYR A 138 1.60 -2.71 -7.60
CA TYR A 138 0.67 -1.83 -8.30
C TYR A 138 -0.41 -1.30 -7.38
N ARG A 139 -1.12 -2.16 -6.62
CA ARG A 139 -2.15 -1.72 -5.69
C ARG A 139 -1.61 -0.80 -4.59
N THR A 140 -0.42 -1.09 -4.05
CA THR A 140 0.23 -0.25 -3.03
C THR A 140 0.51 1.16 -3.55
N ALA A 141 0.87 1.30 -4.82
CA ALA A 141 1.08 2.60 -5.44
C ALA A 141 -0.23 3.27 -5.89
N ALA A 142 -1.22 2.48 -6.29
CA ALA A 142 -2.51 2.96 -6.75
C ALA A 142 -3.34 3.60 -5.63
N VAL A 143 -3.24 3.14 -4.37
CA VAL A 143 -3.90 3.78 -3.22
C VAL A 143 -3.52 5.27 -3.06
N PRO A 144 -2.24 5.65 -2.95
CA PRO A 144 -1.86 7.05 -2.94
C PRO A 144 -2.08 7.75 -4.28
N GLY A 145 -2.10 7.01 -5.40
CA GLY A 145 -2.53 7.54 -6.70
C GLY A 145 -3.99 8.00 -6.72
N ALA A 146 -4.91 7.21 -6.15
CA ALA A 146 -6.32 7.54 -5.98
C ALA A 146 -6.50 8.79 -5.11
N ALA A 147 -5.77 8.86 -3.99
CA ALA A 147 -5.76 10.04 -3.14
C ALA A 147 -5.21 11.27 -3.89
N ALA A 148 -4.09 11.14 -4.61
CA ALA A 148 -3.51 12.25 -5.38
C ALA A 148 -4.42 12.72 -6.53
N LYS A 149 -5.14 11.81 -7.19
CA LYS A 149 -6.13 12.14 -8.24
C LYS A 149 -7.27 13.02 -7.70
N LYS A 150 -7.58 12.92 -6.41
CA LYS A 150 -8.56 13.79 -5.73
C LYS A 150 -7.94 15.04 -5.07
N LEU A 151 -6.76 14.90 -4.47
CA LEU A 151 -6.26 15.84 -3.45
C LEU A 151 -4.99 16.59 -3.82
N ALA A 152 -4.20 16.09 -4.78
CA ALA A 152 -3.02 16.81 -5.24
C ALA A 152 -3.42 18.01 -6.11
N PRO A 153 -2.64 19.11 -6.11
CA PRO A 153 -2.89 20.26 -6.98
C PRO A 153 -3.07 19.83 -8.44
N VAL A 154 -4.13 20.32 -9.09
CA VAL A 154 -4.47 19.91 -10.47
C VAL A 154 -3.35 20.27 -11.46
N ASN A 155 -2.62 21.35 -11.18
CA ASN A 155 -1.48 21.85 -11.93
C ASN A 155 -0.12 21.50 -11.30
N ALA A 156 -0.04 20.46 -10.47
CA ALA A 156 1.21 20.03 -9.83
C ALA A 156 2.33 19.83 -10.86
N LYS A 157 3.51 20.38 -10.57
CA LYS A 157 4.71 20.37 -11.41
C LYS A 157 5.87 19.61 -10.79
N THR A 158 6.00 19.69 -9.47
CA THR A 158 7.18 19.16 -8.76
C THR A 158 6.82 18.00 -7.85
N LEU A 159 7.52 16.88 -8.04
CA LEU A 159 7.44 15.69 -7.19
C LEU A 159 8.72 15.53 -6.36
N GLY A 160 8.58 15.57 -5.04
CA GLY A 160 9.63 15.20 -4.08
C GLY A 160 9.59 13.69 -3.79
N ILE A 161 10.74 13.03 -3.88
CA ILE A 161 10.92 11.61 -3.54
C ILE A 161 11.90 11.51 -2.37
N ILE A 162 11.46 10.88 -1.28
CA ILE A 162 12.29 10.57 -0.13
C ILE A 162 12.37 9.04 0.00
N GLY A 163 13.58 8.49 -0.16
CA GLY A 163 13.80 7.04 -0.20
C GLY A 163 13.57 6.44 -1.60
N PRO A 164 14.57 6.54 -2.52
CA PRO A 164 14.42 6.19 -3.93
C PRO A 164 14.50 4.66 -4.17
N GLY A 165 13.61 3.90 -3.54
CA GLY A 165 13.51 2.45 -3.61
C GLY A 165 12.38 1.94 -4.52
N ALA A 166 12.11 0.64 -4.44
CA ALA A 166 11.08 -0.01 -5.26
C ALA A 166 9.66 0.54 -5.03
N MET A 167 9.31 0.90 -3.78
CA MET A 167 8.02 1.54 -3.48
C MET A 167 7.89 2.87 -4.22
N ASN A 168 8.91 3.73 -4.15
CA ASN A 168 8.88 5.02 -4.84
C ASN A 168 8.98 4.92 -6.37
N LYS A 169 9.50 3.81 -6.94
CA LYS A 169 9.38 3.56 -8.39
C LYS A 169 7.93 3.34 -8.80
N SER A 170 7.18 2.60 -7.99
CA SER A 170 5.76 2.35 -8.24
C SER A 170 4.92 3.60 -7.93
N ALA A 171 5.25 4.32 -6.85
CA ALA A 171 4.62 5.60 -6.53
C ALA A 171 4.86 6.65 -7.63
N LEU A 172 6.06 6.72 -8.21
CA LEU A 172 6.34 7.59 -9.36
C LEU A 172 5.38 7.30 -10.52
N HIS A 173 5.13 6.02 -10.82
CA HIS A 173 4.16 5.62 -11.85
C HIS A 173 2.76 6.16 -11.51
N ALA A 174 2.25 5.87 -10.31
CA ALA A 174 0.93 6.29 -9.88
C ALA A 174 0.76 7.83 -9.81
N MET A 175 1.74 8.55 -9.26
CA MET A 175 1.72 10.00 -9.17
C MET A 175 1.75 10.65 -10.55
N THR A 176 2.53 10.10 -11.47
CA THR A 176 2.58 10.57 -12.86
C THR A 176 1.27 10.29 -13.60
N THR A 177 0.64 9.13 -13.36
CA THR A 177 -0.69 8.82 -13.89
C THR A 177 -1.76 9.76 -13.34
N ALA A 178 -1.75 10.04 -12.04
CA ALA A 178 -2.70 10.96 -11.40
C ALA A 178 -2.46 12.42 -11.81
N ARG A 179 -1.18 12.82 -12.01
CA ARG A 179 -0.76 14.17 -12.39
C ARG A 179 0.22 14.14 -13.56
N PRO A 180 -0.28 14.03 -14.79
CA PRO A 180 0.55 14.08 -16.00
C PRO A 180 1.29 15.42 -16.21
N THR A 181 0.92 16.45 -15.46
CA THR A 181 1.54 17.79 -15.52
C THR A 181 2.91 17.87 -14.84
N LEU A 182 3.31 16.85 -14.06
CA LEU A 182 4.60 16.75 -13.41
C LEU A 182 5.73 16.73 -14.45
N ASP A 183 6.70 17.64 -14.28
CA ASP A 183 7.87 17.79 -15.17
C ASP A 183 9.19 17.94 -14.40
N THR A 184 9.10 18.07 -13.08
CA THR A 184 10.25 18.22 -12.18
C THR A 184 10.20 17.18 -11.08
N ILE A 185 11.33 16.50 -10.83
CA ILE A 185 11.47 15.56 -9.72
C ILE A 185 12.69 15.91 -8.87
N LYS A 186 12.52 15.90 -7.54
CA LYS A 186 13.58 16.10 -6.55
C LYS A 186 13.77 14.80 -5.76
N ILE A 187 14.98 14.25 -5.74
CA ILE A 187 15.25 12.91 -5.23
C ILE A 187 16.22 13.00 -4.06
N ASN A 188 15.77 12.65 -2.86
CA ASN A 188 16.61 12.45 -1.70
C ASN A 188 16.65 10.97 -1.29
N GLY A 189 17.86 10.47 -1.05
CA GLY A 189 18.10 9.10 -0.59
C GLY A 189 19.34 9.02 0.28
N ARG A 190 19.36 8.07 1.23
CA ARG A 190 20.46 7.90 2.19
C ARG A 190 21.84 7.76 1.53
N ARG A 191 21.89 7.12 0.36
CA ARG A 191 23.11 6.94 -0.42
C ARG A 191 22.96 7.66 -1.75
N ARG A 192 23.90 8.54 -2.08
CA ARG A 192 23.91 9.26 -3.37
C ARG A 192 23.79 8.32 -4.58
N SER A 193 24.48 7.19 -4.57
CA SER A 193 24.38 6.17 -5.63
C SER A 193 22.97 5.62 -5.84
N THR A 194 22.15 5.52 -4.78
CA THR A 194 20.75 5.08 -4.92
C THR A 194 19.89 6.16 -5.57
N SER A 195 20.13 7.43 -5.26
CA SER A 195 19.45 8.56 -5.91
C SER A 195 19.86 8.69 -7.38
N GLU A 196 21.14 8.49 -7.71
CA GLU A 196 21.65 8.51 -9.08
C GLU A 196 21.04 7.37 -9.93
N ALA A 197 20.96 6.16 -9.39
CA ALA A 197 20.31 5.03 -10.06
C ALA A 197 18.81 5.28 -10.29
N PHE A 198 18.13 5.93 -9.34
CA PHE A 198 16.73 6.31 -9.50
C PHE A 198 16.57 7.43 -10.52
N ALA A 199 17.43 8.45 -10.51
CA ALA A 199 17.43 9.52 -11.51
C ALA A 199 17.63 8.96 -12.93
N ALA A 200 18.54 8.00 -13.11
CA ALA A 200 18.72 7.30 -14.38
C ALA A 200 17.44 6.54 -14.80
N TYR A 201 16.79 5.84 -13.86
CA TYR A 201 15.51 5.18 -14.09
C TYR A 201 14.40 6.18 -14.49
N VAL A 202 14.32 7.35 -13.85
CA VAL A 202 13.35 8.39 -14.25
C VAL A 202 13.62 8.84 -15.68
N LYS A 203 14.87 9.17 -16.00
CA LYS A 203 15.26 9.64 -17.34
C LYS A 203 14.94 8.63 -18.44
N GLU A 204 15.09 7.33 -18.15
CA GLU A 204 14.82 6.25 -19.11
C GLU A 204 13.32 6.04 -19.34
N HIS A 205 12.50 6.07 -18.29
CA HIS A 205 11.10 5.62 -18.38
C HIS A 205 10.06 6.75 -18.37
N TYR A 206 10.42 7.95 -17.93
CA TYR A 206 9.49 9.07 -17.76
C TYR A 206 10.03 10.33 -18.46
N PRO A 207 9.98 10.38 -19.80
CA PRO A 207 10.55 11.47 -20.59
C PRO A 207 9.89 12.84 -20.33
N GLN A 208 8.75 12.88 -19.64
CA GLN A 208 8.11 14.13 -19.22
C GLN A 208 8.87 14.89 -18.14
N PHE A 209 9.74 14.22 -17.36
CA PHE A 209 10.57 14.90 -16.38
C PHE A 209 11.75 15.57 -17.06
N THR A 210 11.60 16.86 -17.35
CA THR A 210 12.66 17.69 -17.94
C THR A 210 13.69 18.15 -16.91
N THR A 211 13.31 18.15 -15.63
CA THR A 211 14.18 18.53 -14.51
C THR A 211 14.27 17.39 -13.51
N ILE A 212 15.48 16.87 -13.29
CA ILE A 212 15.76 15.79 -12.33
C ILE A 212 16.87 16.28 -11.40
N GLU A 213 16.52 16.52 -10.14
CA GLU A 213 17.41 17.04 -9.11
C GLU A 213 17.71 15.97 -8.07
N ILE A 214 18.98 15.79 -7.72
CA ILE A 214 19.39 14.96 -6.59
C ILE A 214 19.62 15.89 -5.40
N ALA A 215 18.69 15.85 -4.45
CA ALA A 215 18.69 16.70 -3.27
C ALA A 215 19.59 16.12 -2.16
N ASP A 216 20.44 16.95 -1.57
CA ASP A 216 21.37 16.57 -0.49
C ASP A 216 20.65 16.31 0.84
N THR A 217 19.50 16.95 1.07
CA THR A 217 18.71 16.83 2.31
C THR A 217 17.26 16.49 2.02
N VAL A 218 16.56 15.96 3.04
CA VAL A 218 15.11 15.74 2.99
C VAL A 218 14.40 17.08 2.76
N GLU A 219 14.80 18.13 3.48
CA GLU A 219 14.26 19.48 3.31
C GLU A 219 14.29 19.96 1.85
N ALA A 220 15.43 19.80 1.16
CA ALA A 220 15.57 20.22 -0.23
C ALA A 220 14.65 19.45 -1.19
N ALA A 221 14.31 18.19 -0.87
CA ALA A 221 13.33 17.41 -1.65
C ALA A 221 11.87 17.77 -1.31
N VAL A 222 11.59 18.23 -0.09
CA VAL A 222 10.24 18.62 0.37
C VAL A 222 9.89 20.04 -0.07
N ARG A 223 10.81 21.00 0.09
CA ARG A 223 10.54 22.41 -0.22
C ARG A 223 10.20 22.59 -1.69
N ASP A 224 9.18 23.42 -1.92
CA ASP A 224 8.61 23.76 -3.24
C ASP A 224 8.02 22.58 -4.03
N SER A 225 7.96 21.38 -3.46
CA SER A 225 7.30 20.23 -4.08
C SER A 225 5.78 20.31 -3.92
N ASP A 226 5.04 20.12 -5.02
CA ASP A 226 3.58 20.06 -5.00
C ASP A 226 3.09 18.72 -4.45
N ILE A 227 3.86 17.67 -4.70
CA ILE A 227 3.63 16.32 -4.21
C ILE A 227 4.91 15.81 -3.57
N VAL A 228 4.81 15.15 -2.42
CA VAL A 228 5.93 14.40 -1.83
C VAL A 228 5.51 12.95 -1.63
N SER A 229 6.38 12.01 -2.00
CA SER A 229 6.25 10.59 -1.68
C SER A 229 7.43 10.14 -0.83
N GLU A 230 7.13 9.73 0.41
CA GLU A 230 8.11 9.25 1.39
C GLU A 230 7.95 7.74 1.54
N ALA A 231 9.02 6.98 1.31
CA ALA A 231 8.97 5.51 1.39
C ALA A 231 10.27 4.91 1.94
N VAL A 232 10.78 5.46 3.03
CA VAL A 232 11.98 4.99 3.73
C VAL A 232 11.60 3.87 4.70
N THR A 233 12.08 2.67 4.42
CA THR A 233 12.01 1.54 5.35
C THR A 233 13.20 1.57 6.30
N GLY A 234 12.98 1.31 7.58
CA GLY A 234 14.04 1.28 8.59
C GLY A 234 13.67 0.43 9.80
N LEU A 235 14.57 0.39 10.78
CA LEU A 235 14.27 -0.15 12.11
C LEU A 235 13.14 0.66 12.74
N VAL A 236 12.39 0.01 13.62
CA VAL A 236 11.37 0.63 14.46
C VAL A 236 12.07 1.48 15.56
N GLY A 237 11.44 2.58 16.00
CA GLY A 237 12.01 3.61 16.86
C GLY A 237 12.26 4.92 16.09
N SER A 238 11.64 6.02 16.55
CA SER A 238 11.59 7.30 15.84
C SER A 238 12.92 8.01 15.69
N GLU A 239 13.94 7.61 16.44
CA GLU A 239 15.32 8.01 16.22
C GLU A 239 15.89 7.54 14.86
N ASN A 240 15.26 6.52 14.25
CA ASN A 240 15.67 5.96 12.96
C ASN A 240 14.87 6.49 11.76
N TYR A 241 13.82 7.27 12.00
CA TYR A 241 12.88 7.70 10.95
C TYR A 241 13.40 8.96 10.24
N PRO A 242 13.16 9.11 8.92
CA PRO A 242 13.30 10.41 8.29
C PRO A 242 12.40 11.42 8.99
N TYR A 243 12.84 12.66 9.02
CA TYR A 243 12.11 13.77 9.61
C TYR A 243 11.65 14.72 8.52
N ILE A 244 10.38 15.11 8.57
CA ILE A 244 9.84 16.23 7.78
C ILE A 244 9.32 17.27 8.76
N ASP A 245 9.92 18.45 8.71
CA ASP A 245 9.44 19.63 9.42
C ASP A 245 8.21 20.20 8.69
N GLY A 246 7.21 20.61 9.47
CA GLY A 246 5.99 21.23 8.96
C GLY A 246 6.23 22.48 8.12
N ASP A 247 7.27 23.27 8.43
CA ASP A 247 7.60 24.52 7.75
C ASP A 247 8.31 24.31 6.39
N TRP A 248 8.64 23.06 6.04
CA TRP A 248 9.16 22.72 4.72
C TRP A 248 8.03 22.52 3.71
N ILE A 249 6.83 22.23 4.19
CA ILE A 249 5.70 21.83 3.36
C ILE A 249 5.14 23.04 2.63
N LYS A 250 5.11 22.96 1.30
CA LYS A 250 4.51 23.96 0.44
C LYS A 250 3.00 24.08 0.73
N PRO A 251 2.43 25.30 0.84
CA PRO A 251 0.99 25.48 0.86
C PRO A 251 0.33 24.77 -0.33
N GLY A 252 -0.74 24.02 -0.06
CA GLY A 252 -1.44 23.22 -1.06
C GLY A 252 -0.81 21.87 -1.38
N ALA A 253 0.35 21.51 -0.81
CA ALA A 253 1.01 20.25 -1.14
C ALA A 253 0.20 19.01 -0.75
N PHE A 254 0.44 17.90 -1.44
CA PHE A 254 -0.05 16.57 -1.10
C PHE A 254 1.12 15.65 -0.74
N LEU A 255 1.11 15.09 0.46
CA LEU A 255 2.17 14.20 0.96
C LEU A 255 1.61 12.78 1.10
N SER A 256 2.16 11.85 0.31
CA SER A 256 1.94 10.41 0.43
C SER A 256 2.99 9.82 1.37
N LEU A 257 2.56 9.33 2.53
CA LEU A 257 3.39 8.92 3.66
C LEU A 257 3.12 7.46 4.08
N PRO A 258 3.39 6.47 3.20
CA PRO A 258 3.18 5.03 3.47
C PRO A 258 4.25 4.37 4.36
N ALA A 259 5.28 5.09 4.81
CA ALA A 259 6.42 4.50 5.50
C ALA A 259 6.77 5.21 6.82
N ASN A 260 7.93 4.87 7.38
CA ASN A 260 8.38 5.39 8.65
C ASN A 260 8.67 6.89 8.52
N LEU A 261 8.03 7.71 9.35
CA LEU A 261 8.19 9.16 9.35
C LEU A 261 8.11 9.71 10.77
N LYS A 262 8.96 10.69 11.04
CA LYS A 262 8.83 11.59 12.19
C LYS A 262 8.42 12.98 11.71
N MET A 263 7.50 13.62 12.44
CA MET A 263 7.04 14.98 12.19
C MET A 263 6.82 15.71 13.51
N ASP A 264 6.81 17.04 13.46
CA ASP A 264 6.54 17.88 14.63
C ASP A 264 5.15 17.66 15.21
N GLU A 265 5.11 17.48 16.53
CA GLU A 265 3.85 17.43 17.28
C GLU A 265 3.08 18.75 17.11
N GLU A 266 3.76 19.90 17.21
CA GLU A 266 3.14 21.21 17.05
C GLU A 266 2.45 21.37 15.69
N TYR A 267 3.14 20.99 14.60
CA TYR A 267 2.55 21.07 13.26
C TYR A 267 1.36 20.12 13.11
N THR A 268 1.49 18.88 13.58
CA THR A 268 0.43 17.86 13.54
C THR A 268 -0.85 18.34 14.26
N LEU A 269 -0.68 18.97 15.43
CA LEU A 269 -1.79 19.46 16.24
C LEU A 269 -2.37 20.78 15.71
N SER A 270 -1.59 21.59 14.97
CA SER A 270 -1.91 22.98 14.59
C SER A 270 -3.20 23.18 13.77
N GLY A 271 -3.70 22.14 13.09
CA GLY A 271 -4.83 22.27 12.16
C GLY A 271 -4.46 22.85 10.78
N LYS A 272 -3.18 23.18 10.55
CA LYS A 272 -2.71 23.70 9.25
C LYS A 272 -2.86 22.68 8.13
N ALA A 273 -2.66 21.40 8.42
CA ALA A 273 -2.76 20.31 7.46
C ALA A 273 -4.01 19.45 7.70
N ARG A 274 -4.57 18.92 6.61
CA ARG A 274 -5.58 17.87 6.65
C ARG A 274 -4.90 16.52 6.88
N LEU A 275 -5.34 15.78 7.88
CA LEU A 275 -4.83 14.45 8.20
C LEU A 275 -5.79 13.40 7.61
N ILE A 276 -5.30 12.60 6.67
CA ILE A 276 -6.10 11.60 5.97
C ILE A 276 -5.42 10.24 6.10
N ALA A 277 -6.20 9.24 6.49
CA ALA A 277 -5.81 7.84 6.53
C ALA A 277 -6.47 7.09 5.35
N ASP A 278 -5.83 6.02 4.86
CA ASP A 278 -6.47 5.08 3.94
C ASP A 278 -7.71 4.43 4.61
N ALA A 279 -7.55 3.98 5.85
CA ALA A 279 -8.65 3.59 6.73
C ALA A 279 -8.22 3.70 8.21
N LYS A 280 -8.88 4.54 9.02
CA LYS A 280 -8.58 4.71 10.45
C LYS A 280 -8.51 3.39 11.21
N LYS A 281 -9.43 2.48 10.89
CA LYS A 281 -9.58 1.19 11.57
C LYS A 281 -8.35 0.28 11.50
N ILE A 282 -7.48 0.41 10.49
CA ILE A 282 -6.23 -0.37 10.45
C ILE A 282 -5.23 0.13 11.51
N TYR A 283 -5.19 1.44 11.74
CA TYR A 283 -4.34 2.05 12.76
C TYR A 283 -4.86 1.77 14.17
N GLU A 284 -6.18 1.78 14.35
CA GLU A 284 -6.81 1.32 15.59
C GLU A 284 -6.48 -0.14 15.89
N ALA A 285 -6.59 -1.04 14.90
CA ALA A 285 -6.23 -2.45 15.06
C ALA A 285 -4.76 -2.64 15.45
N TRP A 286 -3.83 -1.93 14.80
CA TRP A 286 -2.43 -1.98 15.18
C TRP A 286 -2.15 -1.43 16.58
N ALA A 287 -2.83 -0.37 17.00
CA ALA A 287 -2.70 0.15 18.36
C ALA A 287 -3.20 -0.84 19.43
N GLU A 288 -4.11 -1.75 19.08
CA GLU A 288 -4.53 -2.87 19.94
C GLU A 288 -3.56 -4.06 19.89
N GLU A 289 -2.95 -4.33 18.72
CA GLU A 289 -2.05 -5.46 18.49
C GLU A 289 -0.64 -5.25 19.03
N TYR A 290 -0.19 -4.00 19.13
CA TYR A 290 1.18 -3.63 19.52
C TYR A 290 1.22 -2.73 20.76
N PRO A 291 2.31 -2.78 21.56
CA PRO A 291 2.43 -1.93 22.74
C PRO A 291 2.43 -0.44 22.42
N ALA A 292 1.69 0.38 23.17
CA ALA A 292 1.79 1.84 23.00
C ALA A 292 3.15 2.40 23.45
N PRO A 293 3.67 3.48 22.81
CA PRO A 293 3.15 4.10 21.59
C PRO A 293 3.46 3.25 20.36
N SER A 294 2.41 2.92 19.59
CA SER A 294 2.47 2.01 18.45
C SER A 294 3.34 2.57 17.31
N HIS A 295 3.48 3.89 17.20
CA HIS A 295 4.41 4.55 16.29
C HIS A 295 5.88 4.23 16.60
N GLU A 296 6.21 3.93 17.86
CA GLU A 296 7.57 3.62 18.30
C GLU A 296 7.86 2.12 18.41
N THR A 297 6.82 1.27 18.44
CA THR A 297 6.96 -0.16 18.73
C THR A 297 6.48 -1.07 17.60
N ALA A 298 5.55 -0.60 16.77
CA ALA A 298 4.99 -1.34 15.65
C ALA A 298 5.61 -0.88 14.34
N PHE A 299 5.22 0.32 13.88
CA PHE A 299 5.63 0.89 12.61
C PHE A 299 5.67 2.41 12.72
N GLY A 300 6.62 3.05 12.03
CA GLY A 300 6.78 4.51 12.07
C GLY A 300 5.76 5.28 11.22
N MET A 301 4.63 4.68 10.85
CA MET A 301 3.65 5.30 9.97
C MET A 301 2.98 6.49 10.65
N ILE A 302 2.80 7.59 9.92
CA ILE A 302 2.23 8.81 10.50
C ILE A 302 0.78 8.62 11.00
N GLY A 303 0.02 7.68 10.42
CA GLY A 303 -1.31 7.31 10.94
C GLY A 303 -1.28 6.68 12.33
N LEU A 304 -0.25 5.88 12.66
CA LEU A 304 -0.06 5.39 14.04
C LEU A 304 0.35 6.51 14.99
N TYR A 305 1.15 7.47 14.51
CA TYR A 305 1.47 8.64 15.31
C TYR A 305 0.21 9.43 15.68
N TRP A 306 -0.71 9.63 14.73
CA TRP A 306 -2.01 10.25 15.01
C TRP A 306 -2.85 9.41 15.99
N GLN A 307 -2.87 8.09 15.82
CA GLN A 307 -3.58 7.19 16.73
C GLN A 307 -3.03 7.23 18.15
N ASP A 308 -1.71 7.29 18.33
CA ASP A 308 -1.07 7.45 19.63
C ASP A 308 -1.44 8.81 20.26
N LEU A 309 -1.44 9.90 19.48
CA LEU A 309 -1.88 11.22 19.95
C LEU A 309 -3.37 11.25 20.34
N ILE A 310 -4.23 10.51 19.63
CA ILE A 310 -5.65 10.32 19.98
C ILE A 310 -5.76 9.56 21.31
N GLY A 311 -5.02 8.46 21.47
CA GLY A 311 -4.97 7.68 22.72
C GLY A 311 -4.49 8.51 23.91
N LEU A 312 -3.56 9.44 23.69
CA LEU A 312 -3.08 10.42 24.67
C LEU A 312 -4.02 11.62 24.87
N ARG A 313 -5.14 11.69 24.14
CA ARG A 313 -6.10 12.81 24.14
C ARG A 313 -5.50 14.17 23.76
N LYS A 314 -4.43 14.16 22.95
CA LYS A 314 -3.81 15.37 22.39
C LYS A 314 -4.41 15.76 21.04
N LEU A 315 -4.88 14.77 20.28
CA LEU A 315 -5.53 14.97 18.98
C LEU A 315 -6.98 14.46 19.07
N ASP A 316 -7.93 15.26 18.60
CA ASP A 316 -9.32 14.81 18.48
C ASP A 316 -9.45 13.81 17.33
N GLU A 317 -10.16 12.70 17.54
CA GLU A 317 -10.31 11.62 16.56
C GLU A 317 -10.98 12.08 15.25
N SER A 318 -11.79 13.14 15.30
CA SER A 318 -12.41 13.75 14.12
C SER A 318 -11.43 14.49 13.21
N ARG A 319 -10.21 14.78 13.69
CA ARG A 319 -9.15 15.42 12.89
C ARG A 319 -8.55 14.50 11.84
N VAL A 320 -8.68 13.18 12.01
CA VAL A 320 -8.22 12.17 11.05
C VAL A 320 -9.44 11.68 10.27
N VAL A 321 -9.37 11.76 8.96
CA VAL A 321 -10.49 11.39 8.06
C VAL A 321 -10.09 10.23 7.16
N ASN A 322 -11.04 9.35 6.82
CA ASN A 322 -10.77 8.30 5.84
C ASN A 322 -10.80 8.89 4.42
N ILE A 323 -9.85 8.49 3.59
CA ILE A 323 -9.87 8.87 2.17
C ILE A 323 -11.13 8.36 1.46
N GLY A 324 -11.68 7.22 1.88
CA GLY A 324 -12.92 6.69 1.31
C GLY A 324 -14.12 7.62 1.47
N ASP A 325 -14.24 8.31 2.62
CA ASP A 325 -15.28 9.32 2.86
C ASP A 325 -15.10 10.55 1.95
N VAL A 326 -13.84 10.94 1.73
CA VAL A 326 -13.48 12.04 0.81
C VAL A 326 -13.75 11.70 -0.65
N LEU A 327 -13.53 10.44 -1.04
CA LEU A 327 -13.81 9.94 -2.39
C LEU A 327 -15.30 9.78 -2.66
N ASP A 328 -16.08 9.34 -1.66
CA ASP A 328 -17.54 9.27 -1.72
C ASP A 328 -18.21 10.66 -1.66
N GLY A 329 -17.46 11.68 -1.22
CA GLY A 329 -17.94 13.06 -1.11
C GLY A 329 -18.75 13.33 0.17
N THR A 330 -18.70 12.43 1.14
CA THR A 330 -19.33 12.59 2.46
C THR A 330 -18.51 13.50 3.38
N GLU A 331 -17.19 13.56 3.16
CA GLU A 331 -16.27 14.45 3.87
C GLU A 331 -15.49 15.34 2.88
N PRO A 332 -15.19 16.61 3.24
CA PRO A 332 -14.30 17.42 2.43
C PRO A 332 -12.87 16.87 2.49
N GLY A 333 -12.24 16.84 1.31
CA GLY A 333 -10.82 16.55 1.18
C GLY A 333 -9.97 17.68 1.75
N ARG A 334 -10.01 18.84 1.09
CA ARG A 334 -9.45 20.10 1.59
C ARG A 334 -10.60 20.96 2.11
N GLU A 335 -10.36 21.68 3.20
CA GLU A 335 -11.27 22.70 3.72
C GLU A 335 -11.01 24.07 3.07
N PHE A 336 -9.79 24.28 2.54
CA PHE A 336 -9.38 25.44 1.75
C PHE A 336 -8.24 25.05 0.79
N ASP A 337 -8.10 25.76 -0.34
CA ASP A 337 -7.24 25.35 -1.47
C ASP A 337 -5.78 25.08 -1.05
N GLU A 338 -5.21 25.97 -0.24
CA GLU A 338 -3.81 25.92 0.19
C GLU A 338 -3.57 25.01 1.42
N GLN A 339 -4.56 24.25 1.90
CA GLN A 339 -4.39 23.36 3.06
C GLN A 339 -3.52 22.16 2.70
N PRO A 340 -2.31 21.97 3.25
CA PRO A 340 -1.54 20.77 2.94
C PRO A 340 -2.29 19.50 3.36
N VAL A 341 -2.08 18.42 2.61
CA VAL A 341 -2.67 17.11 2.92
C VAL A 341 -1.56 16.16 3.31
N LEU A 342 -1.68 15.55 4.49
CA LEU A 342 -0.86 14.43 4.94
C LEU A 342 -1.68 13.15 4.79
N PHE A 343 -1.22 12.23 3.94
CA PHE A 343 -1.93 10.98 3.65
C PHE A 343 -1.12 9.78 4.14
N SER A 344 -1.62 9.09 5.16
CA SER A 344 -1.04 7.82 5.62
C SER A 344 -1.69 6.63 4.94
N VAL A 345 -0.88 5.61 4.63
CA VAL A 345 -1.33 4.37 3.98
C VAL A 345 -0.81 3.18 4.79
N GLY A 346 -1.72 2.37 5.34
CA GLY A 346 -1.41 1.15 6.08
C GLY A 346 -1.36 -0.09 5.20
N GLY A 347 -2.15 -0.11 4.12
CA GLY A 347 -2.21 -1.25 3.19
C GLY A 347 -3.08 -2.39 3.71
N MET A 348 -4.05 -2.79 2.90
CA MET A 348 -5.15 -3.65 3.32
C MET A 348 -5.31 -4.87 2.39
N GLY A 349 -5.68 -6.02 2.96
CA GLY A 349 -5.90 -7.25 2.16
C GLY A 349 -7.03 -7.11 1.13
N VAL A 350 -7.98 -6.21 1.35
CA VAL A 350 -9.06 -5.90 0.40
C VAL A 350 -8.56 -5.26 -0.90
N GLU A 351 -7.46 -4.52 -0.84
CA GLU A 351 -6.80 -3.95 -2.03
C GLU A 351 -6.29 -5.08 -2.91
N ASP A 352 -5.68 -6.09 -2.28
CA ASP A 352 -5.13 -7.25 -2.99
C ASP A 352 -6.24 -8.08 -3.65
N VAL A 353 -7.33 -8.34 -2.91
CA VAL A 353 -8.49 -9.07 -3.42
C VAL A 353 -9.12 -8.33 -4.61
N ALA A 354 -9.30 -7.01 -4.51
CA ALA A 354 -9.92 -6.21 -5.56
C ALA A 354 -9.12 -6.21 -6.87
N TRP A 355 -7.81 -6.02 -6.77
CA TRP A 355 -6.96 -5.97 -7.94
C TRP A 355 -6.81 -7.36 -8.56
N ALA A 356 -6.57 -8.39 -7.75
CA ALA A 356 -6.54 -9.78 -8.22
C ALA A 356 -7.87 -10.20 -8.89
N LYS A 357 -9.02 -9.83 -8.31
CA LYS A 357 -10.34 -10.11 -8.90
C LYS A 357 -10.51 -9.44 -10.25
N THR A 358 -10.10 -8.19 -10.38
CA THR A 358 -10.13 -7.46 -11.65
C THR A 358 -9.25 -8.14 -12.71
N ILE A 359 -8.04 -8.59 -12.34
CA ILE A 359 -7.14 -9.30 -13.25
C ILE A 359 -7.68 -10.68 -13.62
N TYR A 360 -8.29 -11.40 -12.68
CA TYR A 360 -8.95 -12.67 -12.95
C TYR A 360 -10.07 -12.51 -13.98
N GLU A 361 -10.93 -11.50 -13.83
CA GLU A 361 -12.04 -11.24 -14.76
C GLU A 361 -11.53 -10.95 -16.18
N ASN A 362 -10.50 -10.12 -16.30
CA ASN A 362 -9.84 -9.86 -17.58
C ASN A 362 -9.23 -11.14 -18.19
N ALA A 363 -8.63 -11.99 -17.36
CA ALA A 363 -8.04 -13.25 -17.83
C ALA A 363 -9.13 -14.21 -18.34
N VAL A 364 -10.25 -14.34 -17.62
CA VAL A 364 -11.40 -15.15 -18.04
C VAL A 364 -11.99 -14.64 -19.35
N GLU A 365 -12.19 -13.33 -19.49
CA GLU A 365 -12.69 -12.71 -20.72
C GLU A 365 -11.77 -12.98 -21.93
N LYS A 366 -10.44 -12.93 -21.70
CA LYS A 366 -9.42 -13.14 -22.73
C LYS A 366 -9.05 -14.62 -22.95
N GLY A 367 -9.57 -15.54 -22.15
CA GLY A 367 -9.19 -16.96 -22.19
C GLY A 367 -7.74 -17.24 -21.78
N ILE A 368 -7.17 -16.41 -20.89
CA ILE A 368 -5.80 -16.52 -20.38
C ILE A 368 -5.78 -17.39 -19.12
N GLY A 369 -4.72 -18.19 -18.96
CA GLY A 369 -4.46 -18.97 -17.76
C GLY A 369 -4.58 -20.47 -17.95
N THR A 370 -4.14 -21.20 -16.93
CA THR A 370 -4.15 -22.66 -16.92
C THR A 370 -5.20 -23.17 -15.95
N LYS A 371 -6.16 -23.98 -16.42
CA LYS A 371 -7.11 -24.66 -15.54
C LYS A 371 -6.40 -25.78 -14.77
N LEU A 372 -6.47 -25.73 -13.45
CA LEU A 372 -5.99 -26.78 -12.56
C LEU A 372 -7.18 -27.43 -11.88
N ASN A 373 -7.21 -28.76 -11.88
CA ASN A 373 -8.21 -29.52 -11.14
C ASN A 373 -7.76 -29.68 -9.69
N LEU A 374 -8.61 -29.27 -8.74
CA LEU A 374 -8.39 -29.56 -7.33
C LEU A 374 -8.85 -30.98 -7.01
N TRP A 375 -10.05 -31.33 -7.49
CA TRP A 375 -10.59 -32.69 -7.43
C TRP A 375 -11.76 -32.87 -8.41
N ASP A 376 -12.12 -34.12 -8.67
CA ASP A 376 -13.40 -34.50 -9.28
C ASP A 376 -14.50 -34.71 -8.24
N ALA A 377 -14.14 -35.28 -7.09
CA ALA A 377 -14.98 -35.36 -5.90
C ALA A 377 -14.08 -35.33 -4.66
N PRO A 378 -14.51 -34.70 -3.56
CA PRO A 378 -13.80 -34.80 -2.28
C PRO A 378 -13.76 -36.25 -1.80
N ASP A 379 -12.59 -36.75 -1.39
CA ASP A 379 -12.37 -38.16 -1.04
C ASP A 379 -13.15 -38.62 0.21
N LEU A 380 -13.50 -37.67 1.09
CA LEU A 380 -14.16 -37.95 2.38
C LEU A 380 -15.68 -37.70 2.38
N VAL A 381 -16.31 -37.34 1.25
CA VAL A 381 -17.76 -37.02 1.17
C VAL A 381 -18.49 -37.91 0.18
#